data_AF-A0A7V9RB37-F1
#
_entry.id   AF-A0A7V9RB37-F1
#
_cell.length_a   1.000
_cell.length_b   1.000
_cell.length_c   1.000
_cell.angle_alpha   90.00
_cell.angle_beta   90.00
_cell.angle_gamma   90.00
#
_symmetry.space_group_name_H-M   'P 1'
#
loop_
_entity.id
_entity.type
_entity.pdbx_description
1 polymer ?
#
loop_
_entity_poly.entity_id
_entity_poly.type
_entity_poly.pdbx_seq_one_letter_code
_entity_poly.pdbx_strand_id
1 'polypeptide(L)'
;MMKWFFILLTAVVLVGGTLALSSSIAEAQPAGGRPPRAGQPTRVEVKDASKSSPHGDRMENKPSSKQPGMALLFWGFAAATIGGALFVVTRRNLIAAVMGMVGSFLGISAVYMMLYAHFLSVVQMLVYAGAIMVLFVFVIMILNRPEDEPVAPSG
;
A
#
# COMPACT_ATOMS: atom_id res chain seq x y z
N MET A 1 28.32 5.66 -0.03
CA MET A 1 27.19 6.10 0.83
C MET A 1 25.83 5.55 0.39
N MET A 2 25.51 5.47 -0.92
CA MET A 2 24.20 5.01 -1.44
C MET A 2 23.82 3.53 -1.19
N LYS A 3 24.78 2.63 -0.93
CA LYS A 3 24.49 1.20 -0.68
C LYS A 3 23.74 0.95 0.63
N TRP A 4 23.99 1.75 1.66
CA TRP A 4 23.29 1.64 2.95
C TRP A 4 21.83 2.08 2.88
N PHE A 5 21.52 3.04 2.00
CA PHE A 5 20.15 3.47 1.74
C PHE A 5 19.34 2.38 1.04
N PHE A 6 19.96 1.65 0.12
CA PHE A 6 19.35 0.50 -0.56
C PHE A 6 19.06 -0.66 0.40
N ILE A 7 19.96 -0.93 1.35
CA ILE A 7 19.79 -1.97 2.39
C ILE A 7 18.72 -1.56 3.40
N LEU A 8 18.72 -0.30 3.87
CA LEU A 8 17.71 0.22 4.80
C LEU A 8 16.31 0.20 4.18
N LEU A 9 16.21 0.57 2.90
CA LEU A 9 14.97 0.52 2.12
C LEU A 9 14.47 -0.92 1.95
N THR A 10 15.36 -1.86 1.65
CA THR A 10 15.04 -3.29 1.58
C THR A 10 14.59 -3.82 2.94
N ALA A 11 15.21 -3.37 4.04
CA ALA A 11 14.83 -3.75 5.40
C ALA A 11 13.44 -3.23 5.78
N VAL A 12 13.08 -1.99 5.42
CA VAL A 12 11.75 -1.42 5.66
C VAL A 12 10.66 -2.17 4.88
N VAL A 13 10.95 -2.54 3.64
CA VAL A 13 10.10 -3.42 2.81
C VAL A 13 9.95 -4.80 3.47
N LEU A 14 11.00 -5.38 4.04
CA LEU A 14 10.91 -6.70 4.67
C LEU A 14 10.17 -6.67 6.03
N VAL A 15 10.32 -5.58 6.80
CA VAL A 15 9.64 -5.35 8.10
C VAL A 15 8.15 -5.00 7.92
N GLY A 16 7.81 -4.21 6.90
CA GLY A 16 6.40 -3.93 6.58
C GLY A 16 5.62 -5.19 6.17
N GLY A 17 6.28 -6.13 5.49
CA GLY A 17 5.66 -7.39 5.01
C GLY A 17 5.33 -8.37 6.13
N THR A 18 6.07 -8.33 7.22
CA THR A 18 5.91 -9.23 8.37
C THR A 18 4.87 -8.71 9.37
N LEU A 19 4.71 -7.39 9.52
CA LEU A 19 3.67 -6.80 10.37
C LEU A 19 2.24 -7.09 9.86
N ALA A 20 2.03 -7.09 8.54
CA ALA A 20 0.77 -7.48 7.92
C ALA A 20 0.43 -8.98 8.12
N LEU A 21 1.47 -9.82 8.26
CA LEU A 21 1.30 -11.24 8.59
C LEU A 21 0.96 -11.43 10.08
N SER A 22 1.42 -10.53 10.96
CA SER A 22 1.16 -10.56 12.40
C SER A 22 -0.26 -10.10 12.76
N SER A 23 -0.80 -9.06 12.09
CA SER A 23 -2.20 -8.64 12.30
C SER A 23 -3.19 -9.68 11.78
N SER A 24 -2.85 -10.38 10.70
CA SER A 24 -3.68 -11.46 10.16
C SER A 24 -3.70 -12.73 11.03
N ILE A 25 -2.73 -12.92 11.93
CA ILE A 25 -2.70 -14.05 12.88
C ILE A 25 -3.33 -13.67 14.24
N ALA A 26 -3.32 -12.39 14.62
CA ALA A 26 -3.94 -11.91 15.86
C ALA A 26 -5.48 -12.00 15.86
N GLU A 27 -6.12 -12.01 14.69
CA GLU A 27 -7.59 -12.03 14.56
C GLU A 27 -8.21 -13.45 14.63
N ALA A 28 -7.40 -14.50 14.74
CA ALA A 28 -7.86 -15.89 14.68
C ALA A 28 -7.56 -16.69 15.97
N GLN A 29 -8.33 -16.43 17.04
CA GLN A 29 -8.77 -17.49 17.97
C GLN A 29 -10.14 -17.13 18.60
N PRO A 30 -11.18 -17.93 18.31
CA PRO A 30 -12.55 -17.74 18.80
C PRO A 30 -12.79 -18.41 20.17
N ALA A 31 -13.96 -18.15 20.75
CA ALA A 31 -14.60 -18.87 21.87
C ALA A 31 -14.18 -18.48 23.31
N GLY A 32 -14.58 -17.26 23.71
CA GLY A 32 -14.94 -16.98 25.10
C GLY A 32 -16.38 -17.41 25.37
N GLY A 33 -16.62 -18.70 25.60
CA GLY A 33 -17.89 -19.19 26.13
C GLY A 33 -18.11 -18.62 27.52
N ARG A 34 -19.06 -17.69 27.68
CA ARG A 34 -19.55 -17.35 29.02
C ARG A 34 -20.53 -18.45 29.45
N PRO A 35 -20.38 -19.04 30.65
CA PRO A 35 -21.42 -19.89 31.21
C PRO A 35 -22.72 -19.06 31.38
N PRO A 36 -23.90 -19.64 31.07
CA PRO A 36 -25.18 -18.99 31.29
C PRO A 36 -25.36 -18.62 32.76
N ARG A 37 -25.52 -17.33 33.05
CA ARG A 37 -25.87 -16.86 34.39
C ARG A 37 -27.37 -17.09 34.59
N ALA A 38 -27.71 -18.13 35.36
CA ALA A 38 -29.06 -18.40 35.81
C ALA A 38 -29.64 -17.17 36.53
N GLY A 39 -30.83 -16.73 36.12
CA GLY A 39 -31.50 -15.60 36.77
C GLY A 39 -32.66 -14.91 36.03
N GLN A 40 -33.24 -15.48 34.96
CA GLN A 40 -34.46 -14.90 34.38
C GLN A 40 -35.44 -15.98 33.91
N PRO A 41 -36.65 -16.06 34.51
CA PRO A 41 -37.68 -16.99 34.07
C PRO A 41 -38.37 -16.42 32.82
N THR A 42 -37.79 -16.64 31.64
CA THR A 42 -38.52 -16.54 30.38
C THR A 42 -39.01 -17.93 30.00
N ARG A 43 -40.30 -18.14 30.32
CA ARG A 43 -41.17 -19.16 29.76
C ARG A 43 -40.89 -19.38 28.27
N VAL A 44 -40.17 -20.45 27.92
CA VAL A 44 -40.09 -20.97 26.54
C VAL A 44 -40.15 -22.49 26.60
N GLU A 45 -41.33 -22.98 26.29
CA GLU A 45 -41.62 -24.10 25.40
C GLU A 45 -40.70 -25.34 25.48
N VAL A 46 -41.20 -26.35 26.18
CA VAL A 46 -40.81 -27.75 25.98
C VAL A 46 -41.20 -28.13 24.55
N LYS A 47 -40.27 -27.97 23.61
CA LYS A 47 -40.32 -28.63 22.31
C LYS A 47 -39.37 -29.81 22.35
N ASP A 48 -39.96 -30.92 22.80
CA ASP A 48 -39.65 -32.29 22.43
C ASP A 48 -38.29 -32.53 21.79
N ALA A 49 -37.42 -33.05 22.66
CA ALA A 49 -36.71 -34.29 22.42
C ALA A 49 -36.66 -34.79 20.96
N SER A 50 -35.41 -34.87 20.51
CA SER A 50 -34.91 -36.05 19.82
C SER A 50 -35.44 -36.26 18.41
N LYS A 51 -34.80 -35.57 17.46
CA LYS A 51 -34.41 -36.28 16.25
C LYS A 51 -32.97 -36.00 15.86
N SER A 52 -32.21 -37.10 15.91
CA SER A 52 -31.02 -37.41 15.14
C SER A 52 -29.82 -36.48 15.29
N SER A 53 -28.90 -36.87 16.16
CA SER A 53 -27.50 -36.95 15.71
C SER A 53 -27.34 -38.30 14.99
N PRO A 54 -26.66 -38.36 13.85
CA PRO A 54 -25.25 -38.72 13.94
C PRO A 54 -24.33 -37.74 13.23
N HIS A 55 -23.27 -37.39 13.95
CA HIS A 55 -22.01 -36.92 13.41
C HIS A 55 -21.54 -37.81 12.25
N GLY A 56 -21.55 -37.24 11.04
CA GLY A 56 -20.82 -37.72 9.88
C GLY A 56 -19.72 -36.71 9.58
N ASP A 57 -18.55 -37.00 10.13
CA ASP A 57 -17.28 -36.99 9.44
C ASP A 57 -16.91 -35.74 8.63
N ARG A 58 -15.99 -35.02 9.25
CA ARG A 58 -14.65 -34.86 8.70
C ARG A 58 -14.57 -33.97 7.46
N MET A 59 -14.09 -32.75 7.75
CA MET A 59 -13.11 -32.06 6.92
C MET A 59 -13.64 -31.61 5.56
N GLU A 60 -14.39 -30.51 5.58
CA GLU A 60 -14.08 -29.47 4.61
C GLU A 60 -13.98 -28.12 5.33
N ASN A 61 -13.06 -28.06 6.29
CA ASN A 61 -12.31 -26.82 6.46
C ASN A 61 -11.50 -26.68 5.18
N LYS A 62 -12.13 -26.09 4.16
CA LYS A 62 -11.40 -25.46 3.08
C LYS A 62 -10.81 -24.22 3.76
N PRO A 63 -9.49 -24.17 4.07
CA PRO A 63 -8.88 -22.90 4.34
C PRO A 63 -9.14 -22.09 3.07
N SER A 64 -10.15 -21.22 3.13
CA SER A 64 -10.46 -20.32 2.04
C SER A 64 -9.17 -19.59 1.81
N SER A 65 -8.56 -19.97 0.70
CA SER A 65 -7.24 -19.61 0.27
C SER A 65 -7.04 -18.17 0.65
N LYS A 66 -6.05 -17.90 1.51
CA LYS A 66 -5.42 -16.59 1.59
C LYS A 66 -5.37 -16.12 0.14
N GLN A 67 -6.20 -15.16 -0.28
CA GLN A 67 -6.11 -14.65 -1.64
C GLN A 67 -4.92 -13.71 -1.56
N PRO A 68 -3.69 -14.18 -1.85
CA PRO A 68 -2.51 -13.35 -1.66
C PRO A 68 -2.49 -12.30 -2.77
N GLY A 69 -3.38 -12.39 -3.77
CA GLY A 69 -3.42 -11.53 -4.94
C GLY A 69 -3.54 -10.05 -4.58
N MET A 70 -4.44 -9.68 -3.66
CA MET A 70 -4.58 -8.27 -3.24
C MET A 70 -3.30 -7.77 -2.55
N ALA A 71 -2.72 -8.58 -1.66
CA ALA A 71 -1.48 -8.24 -0.97
C ALA A 71 -0.29 -8.17 -1.93
N LEU A 72 -0.17 -9.10 -2.88
CA LEU A 72 0.88 -9.12 -3.88
C LEU A 72 0.82 -7.88 -4.78
N LEU A 73 -0.40 -7.49 -5.20
CA LEU A 73 -0.63 -6.29 -6.00
C LEU A 73 -0.27 -5.04 -5.19
N PHE A 74 -0.71 -4.94 -3.93
CA PHE A 74 -0.34 -3.83 -3.05
C PHE A 74 1.19 -3.70 -2.88
N TRP A 75 1.87 -4.81 -2.58
CA TRP A 75 3.32 -4.86 -2.47
C TRP A 75 4.02 -4.51 -3.79
N GLY A 76 3.46 -4.97 -4.92
CA GLY A 76 3.97 -4.67 -6.26
C GLY A 76 3.87 -3.18 -6.60
N PHE A 77 2.70 -2.56 -6.40
CA PHE A 77 2.50 -1.13 -6.64
C PHE A 77 3.28 -0.26 -5.65
N ALA A 78 3.38 -0.65 -4.38
CA ALA A 78 4.21 0.05 -3.39
C ALA A 78 5.71 -0.01 -3.75
N ALA A 79 6.22 -1.18 -4.14
CA ALA A 79 7.61 -1.34 -4.57
C ALA A 79 7.90 -0.58 -5.87
N ALA A 80 6.98 -0.61 -6.83
CA ALA A 80 7.11 0.15 -8.09
C ALA A 80 7.13 1.66 -7.85
N THR A 81 6.29 2.16 -6.93
CA THR A 81 6.25 3.57 -6.52
C THR A 81 7.58 4.01 -5.90
N ILE A 82 8.13 3.18 -5.00
CA ILE A 82 9.42 3.44 -4.37
C ILE A 82 10.55 3.40 -5.41
N GLY A 83 10.52 2.44 -6.34
CA GLY A 83 11.49 2.35 -7.43
C GLY A 83 11.47 3.59 -8.33
N GLY A 84 10.28 4.10 -8.65
CA GLY A 84 10.11 5.36 -9.39
C GLY A 84 10.69 6.56 -8.63
N ALA A 85 10.42 6.67 -7.33
CA ALA A 85 10.93 7.74 -6.50
C ALA A 85 12.47 7.69 -6.36
N LEU A 86 13.04 6.50 -6.29
CA LEU A 86 14.50 6.33 -6.24
C LEU A 86 15.16 6.72 -7.57
N PHE A 87 14.52 6.39 -8.69
CA PHE A 87 14.98 6.78 -10.02
C PHE A 87 14.99 8.30 -10.19
N VAL A 88 13.98 9.01 -9.67
CA VAL A 88 13.92 10.48 -9.63
C VAL A 88 15.13 11.08 -8.93
N VAL A 89 15.43 10.63 -7.72
CA VAL A 89 16.49 11.22 -6.88
C VAL A 89 17.89 10.91 -7.43
N THR A 90 18.03 9.81 -8.18
CA THR A 90 19.32 9.39 -8.75
C THR A 90 19.69 10.16 -10.03
N ARG A 91 18.71 10.79 -10.71
CA ARG A 91 18.95 11.48 -11.99
C ARG A 91 19.41 12.93 -11.75
N ARG A 92 20.57 13.28 -12.30
CA ARG A 92 21.19 14.62 -12.21
C ARG A 92 20.56 15.66 -13.16
N ASN A 93 19.86 15.19 -14.20
CA ASN A 93 19.15 16.06 -15.15
C ASN A 93 17.71 16.30 -14.64
N LEU A 94 17.37 17.56 -14.37
CA LEU A 94 16.08 17.98 -13.81
C LEU A 94 14.89 17.56 -14.68
N ILE A 95 15.02 17.63 -16.02
CA ILE A 95 13.96 17.20 -16.94
C ILE A 95 13.69 15.69 -16.79
N ALA A 96 14.76 14.89 -16.70
CA ALA A 96 14.65 13.44 -16.51
C ALA A 96 14.12 13.08 -15.12
N ALA A 97 14.45 13.88 -14.10
CA ALA A 97 13.91 13.72 -12.75
C ALA A 97 12.40 13.97 -12.72
N VAL A 98 11.90 15.00 -13.39
CA VAL A 98 10.44 15.26 -13.42
C VAL A 98 9.68 14.16 -14.17
N MET A 99 10.22 13.63 -15.27
CA MET A 99 9.59 12.50 -15.99
C MET A 99 9.43 11.25 -15.11
N GLY A 100 10.40 10.96 -14.23
CA GLY A 100 10.28 9.88 -13.23
C GLY A 100 9.30 10.20 -12.09
N MET A 101 9.12 11.48 -11.77
CA MET A 101 8.29 11.93 -10.67
C MET A 101 6.81 11.77 -10.98
N VAL A 102 6.41 12.05 -12.22
CA VAL A 102 5.05 11.79 -12.72
C VAL A 102 4.67 10.32 -12.54
N GLY A 103 5.56 9.39 -12.91
CA GLY A 103 5.34 7.95 -12.72
C GLY A 103 5.15 7.55 -11.25
N SER A 104 5.87 8.20 -10.33
CA SER A 104 5.75 7.94 -8.90
C SER A 104 4.41 8.41 -8.33
N PHE A 105 3.92 9.59 -8.75
CA PHE A 105 2.60 10.09 -8.34
C PHE A 105 1.45 9.24 -8.88
N LEU A 106 1.59 8.73 -10.10
CA LEU A 106 0.62 7.77 -10.66
C LEU A 106 0.62 6.45 -9.88
N GLY A 107 1.79 5.97 -9.44
CA GLY A 107 1.90 4.79 -8.57
C GLY A 107 1.19 4.96 -7.22
N ILE A 108 1.40 6.10 -6.56
CA ILE A 108 0.70 6.44 -5.29
C ILE A 108 -0.82 6.52 -5.52
N SER A 109 -1.24 7.16 -6.61
CA SER A 109 -2.67 7.25 -6.96
C SER A 109 -3.27 5.85 -7.16
N ALA A 110 -2.58 4.95 -7.88
CA ALA A 110 -3.05 3.58 -8.06
C ALA A 110 -3.20 2.82 -6.72
N VAL A 111 -2.28 3.04 -5.76
CA VAL A 111 -2.37 2.47 -4.41
C VAL A 111 -3.60 3.01 -3.66
N TYR A 112 -3.87 4.31 -3.73
CA TYR A 112 -5.06 4.91 -3.09
C TYR A 112 -6.37 4.44 -3.70
N MET A 113 -6.42 4.22 -5.01
CA MET A 113 -7.57 3.60 -5.68
C MET A 113 -7.82 2.19 -5.15
N MET A 114 -6.76 1.42 -4.91
CA MET A 114 -6.83 0.05 -4.40
C MET A 114 -7.25 -0.02 -2.93
N LEU A 115 -6.94 1.01 -2.14
CA LEU A 115 -7.36 1.14 -0.73
C LEU A 115 -8.80 1.64 -0.55
N TYR A 116 -9.60 1.67 -1.62
CA TYR A 116 -10.95 2.25 -1.65
C TYR A 116 -11.01 3.75 -1.27
N ALA A 117 -9.87 4.44 -1.21
CA ALA A 117 -9.75 5.85 -0.84
C ALA A 117 -9.92 6.77 -2.07
N HIS A 118 -11.09 6.70 -2.71
CA HIS A 118 -11.36 7.36 -4.00
C HIS A 118 -11.16 8.88 -3.96
N PHE A 119 -11.64 9.55 -2.91
CA PHE A 119 -11.46 11.00 -2.75
C PHE A 119 -9.97 11.39 -2.69
N LEU A 120 -9.18 10.66 -1.89
CA LEU A 120 -7.74 10.89 -1.75
C LEU A 120 -7.00 10.64 -3.07
N SER A 121 -7.39 9.61 -3.82
CA SER A 121 -6.83 9.29 -5.14
C SER A 121 -7.02 10.42 -6.13
N VAL A 122 -8.22 11.02 -6.17
CA VAL A 122 -8.54 12.14 -7.07
C VAL A 122 -7.78 13.40 -6.65
N VAL A 123 -7.74 13.73 -5.36
CA VAL A 123 -7.00 14.89 -4.85
C VAL A 123 -5.50 14.75 -5.12
N GLN A 124 -4.93 13.55 -4.99
CA GLN A 124 -3.54 13.28 -5.33
C GLN A 124 -3.26 13.58 -6.81
N MET A 125 -4.13 13.13 -7.70
CA MET A 125 -4.00 13.41 -9.13
C MET A 125 -4.14 14.90 -9.45
N LEU A 126 -5.12 15.57 -8.84
CA LEU A 126 -5.43 16.97 -9.11
C LEU A 126 -4.35 17.92 -8.56
N VAL A 127 -3.96 17.75 -7.30
CA VAL A 127 -3.09 18.68 -6.60
C VAL A 127 -1.62 18.32 -6.80
N TYR A 128 -1.24 17.05 -6.62
CA TYR A 128 0.17 16.68 -6.73
C TYR A 128 0.60 16.53 -8.18
N ALA A 129 -0.09 15.68 -8.96
CA ALA A 129 0.27 15.46 -10.36
C ALA A 129 -0.12 16.63 -11.28
N GLY A 130 -1.14 17.42 -10.90
CA GLY A 130 -1.55 18.63 -11.63
C GLY A 130 -0.82 19.88 -11.14
N ALA A 131 -1.29 20.46 -10.04
CA ALA A 131 -0.86 21.80 -9.62
C ALA A 131 0.62 21.88 -9.20
N ILE A 132 1.06 20.98 -8.33
CA ILE A 132 2.44 21.02 -7.79
C ILE A 132 3.45 20.60 -8.85
N MET A 133 3.15 19.61 -9.70
CA MET A 133 4.04 19.23 -10.81
C MET A 133 4.20 20.32 -11.85
N VAL A 134 3.13 21.01 -12.23
CA VAL A 134 3.23 22.13 -13.17
C VAL A 134 4.04 23.28 -12.56
N LEU A 135 3.87 23.56 -11.26
CA LEU A 135 4.70 24.55 -10.56
C LEU A 135 6.18 24.14 -10.58
N PHE A 136 6.49 22.86 -10.34
CA PHE A 136 7.86 22.36 -10.42
C PHE A 136 8.44 22.48 -11.83
N VAL A 137 7.71 22.05 -12.86
CA VAL A 137 8.14 22.19 -14.27
C VAL A 137 8.39 23.65 -14.63
N PHE A 138 7.53 24.54 -14.18
CA PHE A 138 7.68 25.97 -14.41
C PHE A 138 8.93 26.53 -13.70
N VAL A 139 9.13 26.16 -12.44
CA VAL A 139 10.31 26.55 -11.66
C VAL A 139 11.61 26.02 -12.28
N ILE A 140 11.67 24.75 -12.68
CA ILE A 140 12.89 24.21 -13.30
C ILE A 140 13.18 24.88 -14.64
N MET A 141 12.15 25.28 -15.39
CA MET A 141 12.33 26.00 -16.65
C MET A 141 12.92 27.39 -16.41
N ILE A 142 12.46 28.09 -15.36
CA ILE A 142 13.02 29.39 -14.96
C ILE A 142 14.46 29.26 -14.45
N LEU A 143 14.75 28.20 -13.70
CA LEU A 143 16.07 27.95 -13.13
C LEU A 143 17.07 27.35 -14.15
N ASN A 144 16.62 26.97 -15.34
CA ASN A 144 17.47 26.37 -16.36
C ASN A 144 18.35 27.43 -17.03
N ARG A 145 19.56 27.65 -16.49
CA ARG A 145 20.60 28.49 -17.11
C ARG A 145 21.52 27.61 -17.96
N PRO A 146 21.64 27.84 -19.28
CA PRO A 146 22.70 27.25 -20.07
C PRO A 146 24.00 27.97 -19.69
N GLU A 147 24.84 27.30 -18.92
CA GLU A 147 26.16 27.78 -18.51
C GLU A 147 27.20 27.14 -19.43
N ASP A 148 27.42 27.74 -20.60
CA ASP A 148 28.57 27.50 -21.48
C ASP A 148 28.59 28.52 -22.64
N GLU A 149 29.10 29.73 -22.37
CA GLU A 149 29.65 30.59 -23.44
C GLU A 149 31.08 31.00 -23.05
N PRO A 150 32.10 30.32 -23.58
CA PRO A 150 33.47 30.81 -23.52
C PRO A 150 33.56 32.06 -24.40
N VAL A 151 33.62 33.24 -23.77
CA VAL A 151 33.96 34.50 -24.44
C VAL A 151 35.29 34.30 -25.17
N ALA A 152 35.25 34.27 -26.51
CA ALA A 152 36.44 34.23 -27.33
C ALA A 152 37.20 35.56 -27.19
N PRO A 153 38.51 35.55 -26.87
CA PRO A 153 39.33 36.74 -26.99
C PRO A 153 39.54 37.02 -28.48
N SER A 154 38.81 38.01 -29.01
CA SER A 154 39.12 38.61 -30.30
C SER A 154 40.37 39.47 -30.16
N GLY A 155 41.52 38.86 -30.46
CA GLY A 155 42.79 39.52 -30.74
C GLY A 155 43.26 39.14 -32.14
#